data_AF-A0A829M3J3-F1
#
_entry.id   AF-A0A829M3J3-F1
#
_cell.length_a   1.000
_cell.length_b   1.000
_cell.length_c   1.000
_cell.angle_alpha   90.00
_cell.angle_beta   90.00
_cell.angle_gamma   90.00
#
_symmetry.space_group_name_H-M   'P 1'
#
loop_
_entity.id
_entity.type
_entity.pdbx_description
1 polymer ?
#
loop_
_entity_poly.entity_id
_entity_poly.type
_entity_poly.pdbx_seq_one_letter_code
_entity_poly.pdbx_strand_id
1 'polypeptide(L)'
;MEKQDSYSPKEPDNKNKVSKEDQEIIDQVKKLPISKKEQQDIIATMEMYSGPIPHPKILAGYQALYPDAAKKIIENGLDESRHRRQLETARQKRRGHLAWASMILLVIAWA
;
A
#
# COMPACT_ATOMS: atom_id res chain seq x y z
N MET A 1 -14.16 26.77 -15.57
CA MET A 1 -13.08 26.91 -14.57
C MET A 1 -13.07 25.67 -13.73
N GLU A 2 -12.24 24.72 -14.12
CA GLU A 2 -12.05 23.44 -13.46
C GLU A 2 -11.31 23.69 -12.14
N LYS A 3 -11.95 23.44 -11.01
CA LYS A 3 -11.28 23.47 -9.71
C LYS A 3 -10.32 22.27 -9.70
N GLN A 4 -9.05 22.55 -9.94
CA GLN A 4 -7.97 21.64 -9.59
C GLN A 4 -7.97 21.51 -8.07
N ASP A 5 -8.72 20.54 -7.55
CA ASP A 5 -8.53 20.08 -6.19
C ASP A 5 -7.12 19.50 -6.13
N SER A 6 -6.19 20.27 -5.55
CA SER A 6 -4.82 19.87 -5.33
C SER A 6 -4.80 18.68 -4.37
N TYR A 7 -4.96 17.49 -4.93
CA TYR A 7 -4.74 16.24 -4.22
C TYR A 7 -3.25 16.16 -3.90
N SER A 8 -2.87 16.69 -2.74
CA SER A 8 -1.62 16.32 -2.10
C SER A 8 -1.76 14.84 -1.74
N PRO A 9 -0.94 13.93 -2.30
CA PRO A 9 -0.91 12.57 -1.83
C PRO A 9 -0.59 12.64 -0.34
N LYS A 10 -1.55 12.23 0.50
CA LYS A 10 -1.22 11.92 1.88
C LYS A 10 -0.11 10.87 1.80
N GLU A 11 1.08 11.21 2.28
CA GLU A 11 2.15 10.24 2.44
C GLU A 11 1.54 8.99 3.06
N PRO A 12 1.86 7.79 2.52
CA PRO A 12 1.27 6.56 3.02
C PRO A 12 1.51 6.51 4.52
N ASP A 13 0.40 6.49 5.25
CA ASP A 13 0.31 6.47 6.70
C ASP A 13 1.26 5.39 7.22
N ASN A 14 2.45 5.81 7.65
CA ASN A 14 3.55 4.94 8.05
C ASN A 14 3.16 4.27 9.38
N LYS A 15 2.42 3.18 9.28
CA LYS A 15 2.12 2.28 10.39
C LYS A 15 3.11 1.13 10.45
N ASN A 16 4.36 1.33 10.03
CA ASN A 16 5.45 0.43 10.39
C ASN A 16 6.00 0.86 11.76
N LYS A 17 5.27 0.50 12.83
CA LYS A 17 5.97 0.24 14.08
C LYS A 17 6.81 -1.02 13.83
N VAL A 18 8.06 -0.82 13.42
CA VAL A 18 9.10 -1.85 13.47
C VAL A 18 9.00 -2.47 14.86
N SER A 19 8.72 -3.77 14.93
CA SER A 19 8.53 -4.43 16.22
C SER A 19 9.86 -4.40 16.98
N LYS A 20 9.82 -4.56 18.31
CA LYS A 20 11.08 -4.60 19.09
C LYS A 20 11.97 -5.75 18.63
N GLU A 21 11.33 -6.85 18.24
CA GLU A 21 11.94 -8.04 17.69
C GLU A 21 12.61 -7.76 16.33
N ASP A 22 11.94 -7.02 15.43
CA ASP A 22 12.53 -6.61 14.15
C ASP A 22 13.77 -5.72 14.34
N GLN A 23 13.72 -4.80 15.31
CA GLN A 23 14.85 -3.93 15.66
C GLN A 23 16.05 -4.72 16.19
N GLU A 24 15.81 -5.70 17.06
CA GLU A 24 16.86 -6.60 17.55
C GLU A 24 17.52 -7.40 16.42
N ILE A 25 16.73 -7.88 15.46
CA ILE A 25 17.28 -8.62 14.31
C ILE A 25 18.07 -7.67 13.38
N ILE A 26 17.56 -6.46 13.10
CA ILE A 26 18.28 -5.45 12.31
C ILE A 26 19.63 -5.10 12.94
N ASP A 27 19.68 -4.94 14.26
CA ASP A 27 20.92 -4.61 14.97
C ASP A 27 21.90 -5.79 15.03
N GLN A 28 21.40 -7.03 15.02
CA GLN A 28 22.24 -8.22 14.84
C GLN A 28 22.82 -8.28 13.43
N VAL A 29 22.01 -8.03 12.39
CA VAL A 29 22.46 -8.04 10.99
C VAL A 29 23.57 -7.01 10.75
N LYS A 30 23.47 -5.81 11.36
CA LYS A 30 24.51 -4.77 11.27
C LYS A 30 25.85 -5.16 11.90
N LYS A 31 25.85 -6.06 12.89
CA LYS A 31 27.05 -6.54 13.59
C LYS A 31 27.73 -7.73 12.91
N LEU A 32 27.09 -8.35 11.93
CA LEU A 32 27.67 -9.46 11.19
C LEU A 32 28.86 -8.97 10.33
N PRO A 33 29.95 -9.76 10.24
CA PRO A 33 31.15 -9.43 9.45
C PRO A 33 30.92 -9.67 7.94
N ILE A 34 29.82 -9.12 7.41
CA ILE A 34 29.41 -9.18 6.01
C ILE A 34 29.48 -7.79 5.37
N SER A 35 29.46 -7.73 4.04
CA SER A 35 29.54 -6.47 3.32
C SER A 35 28.34 -5.56 3.64
N LYS A 36 28.53 -4.23 3.66
CA LYS A 36 27.43 -3.27 3.83
C LYS A 36 26.30 -3.49 2.82
N LYS A 37 26.64 -3.94 1.60
CA LYS A 37 25.66 -4.28 0.57
C LYS A 37 24.81 -5.49 0.95
N GLU A 38 25.43 -6.50 1.55
CA GLU A 38 24.74 -7.72 2.01
C GLU A 38 23.87 -7.43 3.24
N GLN A 39 24.35 -6.57 4.16
CA GLN A 39 23.53 -6.10 5.29
C GLN A 39 22.28 -5.37 4.80
N GLN A 40 22.44 -4.46 3.83
CA GLN A 40 21.33 -3.72 3.22
C GLN A 40 20.35 -4.64 2.50
N ASP A 41 20.84 -5.65 1.79
CA ASP A 41 20.01 -6.62 1.10
C ASP A 41 19.16 -7.48 2.06
N ILE A 42 19.76 -7.90 3.19
CA ILE A 42 19.05 -8.66 4.23
C ILE A 42 17.98 -7.78 4.87
N ILE A 43 18.34 -6.55 5.26
CA ILE A 43 17.39 -5.59 5.86
C ILE A 43 16.25 -5.27 4.88
N ALA A 44 16.55 -5.02 3.60
CA ALA A 44 15.53 -4.74 2.58
C ALA A 44 14.61 -5.95 2.29
N THR A 45 15.09 -7.17 2.53
CA THR A 45 14.26 -8.39 2.42
C THR A 45 13.39 -8.59 3.67
N MET A 46 13.88 -8.12 4.83
CA MET A 46 13.11 -8.10 6.08
C MET A 46 12.08 -6.97 6.14
N GLU A 47 12.33 -5.85 5.44
CA GLU A 47 11.33 -4.81 5.26
C GLU A 47 10.11 -5.40 4.56
N MET A 48 9.04 -5.64 5.34
CA MET A 48 7.73 -5.96 4.79
C MET A 48 7.26 -4.75 3.98
N TYR A 49 7.47 -4.80 2.65
CA TYR A 49 6.95 -3.79 1.76
C TYR A 49 5.42 -3.92 1.72
N SER A 50 4.74 -2.99 2.36
CA SER A 50 3.28 -2.89 2.31
C SER A 50 2.89 -2.10 1.08
N GLY A 51 2.28 -2.76 0.11
CA GLY A 51 1.83 -2.10 -1.10
C GLY A 51 1.67 -3.03 -2.28
N PRO A 52 1.10 -2.52 -3.37
CA PRO A 52 0.86 -3.29 -4.59
C PRO A 52 2.12 -3.58 -5.43
N ILE A 53 3.25 -2.93 -5.12
CA ILE A 53 4.48 -2.98 -5.92
C ILE A 53 5.61 -3.59 -5.08
N PRO A 54 6.32 -4.62 -5.60
CA PRO A 54 7.41 -5.27 -4.87
C PRO A 54 8.71 -4.44 -4.92
N HIS A 55 9.70 -4.84 -4.10
CA HIS A 55 11.00 -4.17 -4.02
C HIS A 55 11.75 -4.15 -5.37
N PRO A 56 12.48 -3.07 -5.71
CA PRO A 56 13.20 -2.94 -6.99
C PRO A 56 14.15 -4.09 -7.32
N LYS A 57 14.79 -4.69 -6.32
CA LYS A 57 15.68 -5.85 -6.53
C LYS A 57 14.92 -7.07 -7.07
N ILE A 58 13.69 -7.29 -6.61
CA ILE A 58 12.81 -8.36 -7.10
C ILE A 58 12.39 -8.05 -8.54
N LEU A 59 11.99 -6.81 -8.81
CA LEU A 59 11.63 -6.35 -10.15
C LEU A 59 12.80 -6.52 -11.14
N ALA A 60 14.02 -6.18 -10.73
CA ALA A 60 15.22 -6.38 -11.54
C ALA A 60 15.45 -7.86 -11.87
N GLY A 61 15.19 -8.76 -10.92
CA GLY A 61 15.25 -10.22 -11.15
C GLY A 61 14.24 -10.68 -12.21
N TYR A 62 13.00 -10.22 -12.13
CA TYR A 62 11.98 -10.55 -13.14
C TYR A 62 12.32 -10.00 -14.52
N GLN A 63 12.82 -8.76 -14.60
CA GLN A 63 13.25 -8.16 -15.86
C GLN A 63 14.41 -8.93 -16.51
N ALA A 64 15.34 -9.43 -15.70
CA ALA A 64 16.47 -10.22 -16.19
C ALA A 64 16.02 -11.58 -16.76
N LEU A 65 14.95 -12.17 -16.22
CA LEU A 65 14.39 -13.43 -16.71
C LEU A 65 13.53 -13.24 -17.97
N TYR A 66 12.73 -12.18 -18.00
CA TYR A 66 11.79 -11.91 -19.08
C TYR A 66 11.73 -10.41 -19.39
N PRO A 67 11.88 -10.03 -20.67
CA PRO A 67 11.67 -8.65 -21.08
C PRO A 67 10.30 -8.12 -20.65
N ASP A 68 10.28 -6.89 -20.14
CA ASP A 68 9.11 -6.14 -19.67
C ASP A 68 8.37 -6.71 -18.47
N ALA A 69 8.89 -7.77 -17.83
CA ALA A 69 8.21 -8.37 -16.68
C ALA A 69 8.08 -7.38 -15.50
N ALA A 70 9.11 -6.58 -15.22
CA ALA A 70 9.05 -5.56 -14.17
C ALA A 70 7.93 -4.54 -14.43
N LYS A 71 7.81 -4.07 -15.68
CA LYS A 71 6.76 -3.14 -16.10
C LYS A 71 5.37 -3.75 -15.89
N LYS A 72 5.15 -4.99 -16.34
CA LYS A 72 3.87 -5.70 -16.17
C LYS A 72 3.48 -5.87 -14.71
N ILE A 73 4.45 -6.19 -13.84
CA ILE A 73 4.21 -6.33 -12.39
C ILE A 73 3.78 -4.99 -11.78
N ILE A 74 4.46 -3.90 -12.15
CA ILE A 74 4.10 -2.55 -11.68
C ILE A 74 2.69 -2.17 -12.15
N GLU A 75 2.41 -2.36 -13.44
CA GLU A 75 1.10 -2.05 -14.03
C GLU A 75 -0.03 -2.82 -13.35
N ASN A 76 0.16 -4.13 -13.14
CA ASN A 76 -0.80 -4.97 -12.42
C ASN A 76 -1.03 -4.47 -10.98
N GLY A 77 0.04 -4.09 -10.26
CA GLY A 77 -0.08 -3.51 -8.93
C GLY A 77 -0.89 -2.19 -8.92
N LEU A 78 -0.68 -1.34 -9.92
CA LEU A 78 -1.44 -0.09 -10.08
C LEU A 78 -2.91 -0.36 -10.40
N ASP A 79 -3.20 -1.33 -11.27
CA ASP A 79 -4.57 -1.74 -11.63
C ASP A 79 -5.33 -2.28 -10.43
N GLU A 80 -4.73 -3.19 -9.68
CA GLU A 80 -5.31 -3.72 -8.44
C GLU A 80 -5.61 -2.58 -7.44
N SER A 81 -4.70 -1.61 -7.33
CA SER A 81 -4.89 -0.45 -6.44
C SER A 81 -5.99 0.50 -6.92
N ARG A 82 -6.18 0.64 -8.24
CA ARG A 82 -7.33 1.36 -8.80
C ARG A 82 -8.62 0.61 -8.50
N HIS A 83 -8.65 -0.70 -8.71
CA HIS A 83 -9.81 -1.55 -8.47
C HIS A 83 -10.26 -1.50 -7.00
N ARG A 84 -9.34 -1.65 -6.05
CA ARG A 84 -9.67 -1.53 -4.61
C ARG A 84 -10.29 -0.18 -4.25
N ARG A 85 -9.74 0.93 -4.77
CA ARG A 85 -10.27 2.29 -4.53
C ARG A 85 -11.67 2.48 -5.11
N GLN A 86 -11.93 1.90 -6.29
CA GLN A 86 -13.27 1.92 -6.90
C GLN A 86 -14.28 1.17 -6.04
N LEU A 87 -13.95 -0.05 -5.58
CA LEU A 87 -14.81 -0.84 -4.71
C LEU A 87 -15.08 -0.14 -3.37
N GLU A 88 -14.06 0.48 -2.79
CA GLU A 88 -14.20 1.25 -1.55
C GLU A 88 -15.13 2.44 -1.73
N THR A 89 -14.94 3.22 -2.78
CA THR A 89 -15.78 4.37 -3.12
C THR A 89 -17.24 3.94 -3.34
N ALA A 90 -17.45 2.84 -4.08
CA ALA A 90 -18.78 2.28 -4.31
C ALA A 90 -19.44 1.82 -2.99
N ARG A 91 -18.66 1.20 -2.09
CA ARG A 91 -19.13 0.81 -0.75
C ARG A 91 -19.50 2.03 0.10
N GLN A 92 -18.70 3.09 0.09
CA GLN A 92 -18.96 4.33 0.83
C GLN A 92 -20.25 5.00 0.35
N LYS A 93 -20.48 5.09 -0.96
CA LYS A 93 -21.73 5.63 -1.54
C LYS A 93 -22.96 4.84 -1.06
N ARG A 94 -22.92 3.50 -1.11
CA ARG A 94 -24.02 2.65 -0.62
C ARG A 94 -24.34 2.86 0.85
N ARG A 95 -23.32 2.97 1.71
CA ARG A 95 -23.50 3.26 3.14
C ARG A 95 -24.13 4.63 3.36
N GLY A 96 -23.71 5.64 2.60
CA GLY A 96 -24.31 6.98 2.65
C GLY A 96 -25.79 6.99 2.28
N HIS A 97 -26.17 6.31 1.20
CA HIS A 97 -27.57 6.19 0.80
C HIS A 97 -28.44 5.48 1.85
N LEU A 98 -27.94 4.39 2.45
CA LEU A 98 -28.67 3.64 3.47
C LEU A 98 -28.87 4.48 4.75
N ALA A 99 -27.85 5.23 5.17
CA ALA A 99 -27.95 6.13 6.32
C ALA A 99 -29.02 7.22 6.08
N TRP A 100 -29.03 7.84 4.90
CA TRP A 100 -30.04 8.82 4.52
C TRP A 100 -31.46 8.23 4.54
N ALA A 101 -31.66 7.04 3.94
CA ALA A 101 -32.96 6.37 3.95
C ALA A 101 -33.45 6.06 5.37
N SER A 102 -32.57 5.59 6.26
CA SER A 102 -32.93 5.33 7.66
C SER A 102 -33.34 6.59 8.42
N MET A 103 -32.67 7.73 8.18
CA MET A 103 -33.03 9.00 8.81
C MET A 103 -34.42 9.48 8.38
N ILE A 104 -34.74 9.37 7.08
CA ILE A 104 -36.07 9.75 6.57
C ILE A 104 -37.16 8.86 7.19
N LEU A 105 -36.94 7.54 7.28
CA LEU A 105 -37.89 6.61 7.89
C LEU A 105 -38.15 6.94 9.37
N LEU A 106 -37.11 7.31 10.13
CA LEU A 106 -37.27 7.71 11.54
C LEU A 106 -38.13 8.98 11.68
N VAL A 107 -37.93 9.97 10.81
CA VAL A 107 -38.74 11.20 10.82
C VAL A 107 -40.20 10.91 10.51
N ILE A 108 -40.48 10.04 9.52
CA ILE A 108 -41.85 9.66 9.16
C ILE A 108 -42.50 8.80 10.25
N ALA A 109 -41.76 7.92 10.93
CA ALA A 109 -42.29 7.07 11.99
C ALA A 109 -42.58 7.83 13.31
N TRP A 110 -42.08 9.05 13.45
CA TRP A 110 -42.27 9.92 14.63
C TRP A 110 -43.09 11.18 14.33
N ALA A 111 -43.56 11.35 13.09
CA ALA A 111 -44.50 12.38 12.65
C ALA A 111 -45.91 11.81 12.58
#